data_AF-A0A6V7K1G2-F1
#
_entry.id   AF-A0A6V7K1G2-F1
#
_cell.length_a   1.000
_cell.length_b   1.000
_cell.length_c   1.000
_cell.angle_alpha   90.00
_cell.angle_beta   90.00
_cell.angle_gamma   90.00
#
_symmetry.space_group_name_H-M   'P 1'
#
loop_
_entity.id
_entity.type
_entity.pdbx_description
1 polymer ?
#
loop_
_entity_poly.entity_id
_entity_poly.type
_entity_poly.pdbx_seq_one_letter_code
_entity_poly.pdbx_strand_id
1 'polypeptide(L)'
;DSWQHLLGLIRHREQRLQAAGEIHRFHRDVAEALSRIQEKEAALPEDLGRDLNSVLALIRRHEGFENDLVALEAQLQVLVEDASRLQALYPGNNATHIDQQQQIVLANWEELKEKSAHRRDQLQASCDLQRFLTQVRDLMNWAAGLRAALSTEDKVRDAASAQLLKAEHDGLKGEIEAREDSFSAVLDLGEAMVQTGHYAAPEVEEKCNQLLEERQKLHTAWQQKKVHLDQLIDLHFFLRDAKQLDTLSATQEAALSNDNFGVSVEEVDSQMKKHNEFEKLLVTQDEKLAALQEHGDKLLAQNHFDSLTIAKRLQEVSEKRAKIRDLCDARRKRLAAGLLHAQFVRDVGEAESWIGEKQKKLEAEASKGE
;
A
#
# COMPACT_ATOMS: atom_id res chain seq x y z
N ASP A 1 89.26 -12.94 60.70
CA ASP A 1 89.20 -12.56 59.27
C ASP A 1 88.54 -13.62 58.39
N SER A 2 89.02 -14.86 58.37
CA SER A 2 88.45 -15.96 57.56
C SER A 2 87.00 -16.34 57.89
N TRP A 3 86.58 -16.28 59.16
CA TRP A 3 85.18 -16.52 59.57
C TRP A 3 84.20 -15.44 59.09
N GLN A 4 84.61 -14.16 59.12
CA GLN A 4 83.80 -13.07 58.61
C GLN A 4 83.66 -13.13 57.09
N HIS A 5 84.72 -13.57 56.39
CA HIS A 5 84.67 -13.83 54.95
C HIS A 5 83.68 -14.96 54.61
N LEU A 6 83.70 -16.07 55.35
CA LEU A 6 82.75 -17.18 55.17
C LEU A 6 81.29 -16.74 55.42
N LEU A 7 81.04 -15.97 56.49
CA LEU A 7 79.71 -15.40 56.75
C LEU A 7 79.24 -14.47 55.62
N GLY A 8 80.16 -13.68 55.05
CA GLY A 8 79.89 -12.86 53.87
C GLY A 8 79.51 -13.70 52.64
N LEU A 9 80.24 -14.80 52.39
CA LEU A 9 79.93 -15.74 51.30
C LEU A 9 78.59 -16.45 51.49
N ILE A 10 78.24 -16.84 52.71
CA ILE A 10 76.95 -17.47 53.04
C ILE A 10 75.81 -16.49 52.78
N ARG A 11 75.90 -15.25 53.29
CA ARG A 11 74.88 -14.21 53.07
C ARG A 11 74.71 -13.87 51.59
N HIS A 12 75.81 -13.77 50.85
CA HIS A 12 75.78 -13.53 49.41
C HIS A 12 75.12 -14.69 48.65
N ARG A 13 75.38 -15.94 49.05
CA ARG A 13 74.71 -17.12 48.47
C ARG A 13 73.22 -17.13 48.78
N GLU A 14 72.83 -16.79 50.01
CA GLU A 14 71.43 -16.70 50.43
C GLU A 14 70.66 -15.65 49.61
N GLN A 15 71.23 -14.45 49.45
CA GLN A 15 70.66 -13.40 48.58
C GLN A 15 70.51 -13.85 47.12
N ARG A 16 71.50 -14.56 46.57
CA ARG A 16 71.42 -15.11 45.21
C ARG A 16 70.34 -16.19 45.05
N LEU A 17 70.17 -17.04 46.06
CA LEU A 17 69.13 -18.07 46.06
C LEU A 17 67.74 -17.45 46.17
N GLN A 18 67.59 -16.42 47.01
CA GLN A 18 66.34 -15.67 47.12
C GLN A 18 65.98 -14.97 45.80
N ALA A 19 66.95 -14.28 45.18
CA ALA A 19 66.77 -13.65 43.88
C ALA A 19 66.36 -14.67 42.79
N ALA A 20 67.04 -15.81 42.73
CA ALA A 20 66.67 -16.89 41.80
C ALA A 20 65.25 -17.40 42.09
N GLY A 21 64.86 -17.55 43.36
CA GLY A 21 63.52 -17.97 43.76
C GLY A 21 62.41 -17.00 43.35
N GLU A 22 62.64 -15.69 43.50
CA GLU A 22 61.69 -14.65 43.06
C GLU A 22 61.55 -14.64 41.53
N ILE A 23 62.66 -14.69 40.80
CA ILE A 23 62.66 -14.72 39.32
C ILE A 23 62.00 -16.00 38.79
N HIS A 24 62.25 -17.15 39.42
CA HIS A 24 61.58 -18.40 39.04
C HIS A 24 60.08 -18.37 39.28
N ARG A 25 59.63 -17.74 40.39
CA ARG A 25 58.21 -17.55 40.67
C ARG A 25 57.56 -16.68 39.59
N PHE A 26 58.19 -15.55 39.27
CA PHE A 26 57.74 -14.67 38.19
C PHE A 26 57.61 -15.40 36.84
N HIS A 27 58.62 -16.17 36.44
CA HIS A 27 58.55 -16.94 35.18
C HIS A 27 57.41 -17.97 35.17
N ARG A 28 57.12 -18.60 36.30
CA ARG A 28 55.97 -19.52 36.40
C ARG A 28 54.66 -18.76 36.28
N ASP A 29 54.54 -17.63 36.95
CA ASP A 29 53.32 -16.82 36.94
C ASP A 29 53.09 -16.21 35.53
N VAL A 30 54.16 -15.85 34.80
CA VAL A 30 54.12 -15.50 33.36
C VAL A 30 53.62 -16.67 32.51
N ALA A 31 54.17 -17.88 32.70
CA ALA A 31 53.75 -19.04 31.92
C ALA A 31 52.27 -19.38 32.15
N GLU A 32 51.79 -19.25 33.39
CA GLU A 32 50.38 -19.42 33.72
C GLU A 32 49.51 -18.32 33.07
N ALA A 33 49.94 -17.07 33.11
CA ALA A 33 49.25 -15.96 32.44
C ALA A 33 49.14 -16.19 30.92
N LEU A 34 50.22 -16.61 30.26
CA LEU A 34 50.21 -16.92 28.83
C LEU A 34 49.29 -18.09 28.49
N SER A 35 49.29 -19.16 29.30
CA SER A 35 48.36 -20.29 29.13
C SER A 35 46.91 -19.82 29.21
N ARG A 36 46.57 -19.00 30.21
CA ARG A 36 45.22 -18.46 30.37
C ARG A 36 44.79 -17.57 29.21
N ILE A 37 45.70 -16.73 28.68
CA ILE A 37 45.42 -15.89 27.50
C ILE A 37 45.13 -16.78 26.29
N GLN A 38 45.98 -17.78 26.02
CA GLN A 38 45.80 -18.72 24.90
C GLN A 38 44.52 -19.56 25.04
N GLU A 39 44.18 -20.00 26.26
CA GLU A 39 42.93 -20.70 26.53
C GLU A 39 41.70 -19.83 26.25
N LYS A 40 41.73 -18.55 26.65
CA LYS A 40 40.65 -17.58 26.36
C LYS A 40 40.54 -17.29 24.87
N GLU A 41 41.68 -17.16 24.20
CA GLU A 41 41.73 -16.95 22.75
C GLU A 41 41.13 -18.15 21.99
N ALA A 42 41.53 -19.37 22.33
CA ALA A 42 41.01 -20.59 21.71
C ALA A 42 39.51 -20.84 22.01
N ALA A 43 38.99 -20.25 23.09
CA ALA A 43 37.59 -20.36 23.47
C ALA A 43 36.67 -19.34 22.76
N LEU A 44 37.21 -18.38 22.00
CA LEU A 44 36.43 -17.43 21.21
C LEU A 44 35.69 -18.19 20.09
N PRO A 45 34.35 -18.24 20.09
CA PRO A 45 33.61 -18.83 18.99
C PRO A 45 33.76 -17.96 17.74
N GLU A 46 33.49 -18.51 16.56
CA GLU A 46 33.37 -17.75 15.30
C GLU A 46 31.92 -17.56 14.85
N ASP A 47 30.97 -18.29 15.46
CA ASP A 47 29.55 -18.21 15.11
C ASP A 47 28.98 -16.80 15.37
N LEU A 48 28.21 -16.30 14.40
CA LEU A 48 27.55 -15.00 14.39
C LEU A 48 26.02 -15.11 14.55
N GLY A 49 25.48 -16.32 14.67
CA GLY A 49 24.04 -16.57 14.79
C GLY A 49 23.30 -16.49 13.45
N ARG A 50 22.07 -17.02 13.42
CA ARG A 50 21.25 -17.16 12.20
C ARG A 50 19.91 -16.44 12.27
N ASP A 51 19.52 -16.01 13.47
CA ASP A 51 18.29 -15.30 13.76
C ASP A 51 18.51 -14.34 14.94
N LEU A 52 17.65 -13.35 15.09
CA LEU A 52 17.79 -12.31 16.11
C LEU A 52 17.97 -12.85 17.53
N ASN A 53 17.28 -13.92 17.90
CA ASN A 53 17.37 -14.50 19.24
C ASN A 53 18.73 -15.18 19.45
N SER A 54 19.21 -15.91 18.45
CA SER A 54 20.53 -16.55 18.48
C SER A 54 21.66 -15.52 18.58
N VAL A 55 21.59 -14.42 17.83
CA VAL A 55 22.60 -13.35 17.90
C VAL A 55 22.59 -12.66 19.25
N LEU A 56 21.40 -12.32 19.78
CA LEU A 56 21.28 -11.72 21.11
C LEU A 56 21.81 -12.62 22.23
N ALA A 57 21.65 -13.94 22.11
CA ALA A 57 22.23 -14.89 23.04
C ALA A 57 23.77 -14.92 22.95
N LEU A 58 24.31 -14.87 21.73
CA LEU A 58 25.76 -14.79 21.49
C LEU A 58 26.36 -13.49 22.02
N ILE A 59 25.69 -12.35 21.83
CA ILE A 59 26.09 -11.04 22.41
C ILE A 59 26.18 -11.15 23.93
N ARG A 60 25.12 -11.63 24.60
CA ARG A 60 25.14 -11.78 26.07
C ARG A 60 26.25 -12.70 26.56
N ARG A 61 26.54 -13.78 25.82
CA ARG A 61 27.64 -14.68 26.14
C ARG A 61 28.99 -13.99 25.95
N HIS A 62 29.14 -13.16 24.92
CA HIS A 62 30.35 -12.39 24.65
C HIS A 62 30.55 -11.27 25.69
N GLU A 63 29.49 -10.60 26.14
CA GLU A 63 29.56 -9.66 27.27
C GLU A 63 30.07 -10.35 28.55
N GLY A 64 29.61 -11.59 28.81
CA GLY A 64 30.16 -12.42 29.89
C GLY A 64 31.65 -12.71 29.72
N PHE A 65 32.08 -13.03 28.50
CA PHE A 65 33.49 -13.23 28.17
C PHE A 65 34.32 -11.95 28.36
N GLU A 66 33.83 -10.78 27.91
CA GLU A 66 34.51 -9.49 28.12
C GLU A 66 34.63 -9.13 29.61
N ASN A 67 33.64 -9.47 30.43
CA ASN A 67 33.74 -9.29 31.88
C ASN A 67 34.83 -10.19 32.50
N ASP A 68 34.98 -11.43 32.03
CA ASP A 68 36.09 -12.30 32.45
C ASP A 68 37.45 -11.73 32.05
N LEU A 69 37.53 -11.07 30.89
CA LEU A 69 38.75 -10.40 30.43
C LEU A 69 39.15 -9.25 31.37
N VAL A 70 38.19 -8.46 31.88
CA VAL A 70 38.47 -7.41 32.87
C VAL A 70 39.11 -7.98 34.13
N ALA A 71 38.63 -9.13 34.60
CA ALA A 71 39.22 -9.80 35.78
C ALA A 71 40.64 -10.31 35.50
N LEU A 72 40.90 -10.82 34.28
CA LEU A 72 42.23 -11.24 33.86
C LEU A 72 43.18 -10.05 33.72
N GLU A 73 42.71 -8.91 33.20
CA GLU A 73 43.48 -7.67 33.10
C GLU A 73 44.04 -7.22 34.44
N ALA A 74 43.20 -7.24 35.49
CA ALA A 74 43.63 -6.88 36.84
C ALA A 74 44.74 -7.82 37.36
N GLN A 75 44.70 -9.12 37.02
CA GLN A 75 45.76 -10.07 37.39
C GLN A 75 47.05 -9.79 36.60
N LEU A 76 46.95 -9.47 35.32
CA LEU A 76 48.09 -9.12 34.48
C LEU A 76 48.75 -7.81 34.94
N GLN A 77 47.96 -6.84 35.41
CA GLN A 77 48.49 -5.60 35.97
C GLN A 77 49.36 -5.87 37.21
N VAL A 78 48.95 -6.75 38.11
CA VAL A 78 49.77 -7.17 39.26
C VAL A 78 51.08 -7.83 38.80
N LEU A 79 51.03 -8.66 37.75
CA LEU A 79 52.22 -9.30 37.18
C LEU A 79 53.18 -8.28 36.56
N VAL A 80 52.65 -7.24 35.89
CA VAL A 80 53.41 -6.12 35.32
C VAL A 80 54.08 -5.26 36.40
N GLU A 81 53.37 -5.00 37.50
CA GLU A 81 53.92 -4.30 38.66
C GLU A 81 55.04 -5.12 39.32
N ASP A 82 54.87 -6.44 39.45
CA ASP A 82 55.92 -7.32 39.99
C ASP A 82 57.13 -7.41 39.06
N ALA A 83 56.92 -7.47 37.73
CA ALA A 83 57.99 -7.39 36.74
C ALA A 83 58.82 -6.11 36.92
N SER A 84 58.14 -4.97 37.05
CA SER A 84 58.78 -3.66 37.24
C SER A 84 59.59 -3.61 38.54
N ARG A 85 59.05 -4.17 39.63
CA ARG A 85 59.75 -4.30 40.92
C ARG A 85 61.00 -5.18 40.78
N LEU A 86 60.89 -6.34 40.14
CA LEU A 86 61.99 -7.29 39.97
C LEU A 86 63.10 -6.75 39.06
N GLN A 87 62.75 -5.99 38.01
CA GLN A 87 63.74 -5.30 37.17
C GLN A 87 64.57 -4.28 37.96
N ALA A 88 63.93 -3.54 38.86
CA ALA A 88 64.62 -2.58 39.73
C ALA A 88 65.52 -3.28 40.78
N LEU A 89 65.09 -4.42 41.31
CA LEU A 89 65.84 -5.20 42.31
C LEU A 89 67.01 -5.99 41.69
N TYR A 90 66.87 -6.45 40.44
CA TYR A 90 67.82 -7.34 39.78
C TYR A 90 68.27 -6.79 38.42
N PRO A 91 69.11 -5.73 38.39
CA PRO A 91 69.53 -5.08 37.15
C PRO A 91 70.47 -5.96 36.30
N GLY A 92 70.68 -5.55 35.04
CA GLY A 92 71.51 -6.26 34.07
C GLY A 92 70.71 -7.33 33.31
N ASN A 93 71.30 -8.49 33.08
CA ASN A 93 70.69 -9.55 32.24
C ASN A 93 69.34 -10.07 32.77
N ASN A 94 69.14 -10.05 34.09
CA ASN A 94 67.87 -10.48 34.69
C ASN A 94 66.75 -9.50 34.34
N ALA A 95 66.98 -8.20 34.52
CA ALA A 95 66.03 -7.16 34.14
C ALA A 95 65.66 -7.24 32.65
N THR A 96 66.63 -7.46 31.75
CA THR A 96 66.34 -7.61 30.31
C THR A 96 65.49 -8.83 29.99
N HIS A 97 65.70 -9.96 30.70
CA HIS A 97 64.90 -11.16 30.49
C HIS A 97 63.48 -11.01 31.05
N ILE A 98 63.34 -10.37 32.22
CA ILE A 98 62.05 -10.06 32.83
C ILE A 98 61.24 -9.12 31.92
N ASP A 99 61.87 -8.08 31.39
CA ASP A 99 61.25 -7.16 30.43
C ASP A 99 60.79 -7.90 29.17
N GLN A 100 61.63 -8.74 28.56
CA GLN A 100 61.23 -9.54 27.40
C GLN A 100 59.99 -10.41 27.67
N GLN A 101 59.93 -11.09 28.82
CA GLN A 101 58.77 -11.90 29.20
C GLN A 101 57.52 -11.05 29.42
N GLN A 102 57.67 -9.89 30.06
CA GLN A 102 56.59 -8.92 30.25
C GLN A 102 56.04 -8.44 28.89
N GLN A 103 56.91 -8.09 27.95
CA GLN A 103 56.49 -7.65 26.60
C GLN A 103 55.72 -8.74 25.86
N ILE A 104 56.11 -10.01 25.98
CA ILE A 104 55.39 -11.13 25.37
C ILE A 104 53.97 -11.24 25.94
N VAL A 105 53.81 -11.14 27.27
CA VAL A 105 52.49 -11.18 27.91
C VAL A 105 51.62 -10.02 27.43
N LEU A 106 52.16 -8.81 27.41
CA LEU A 106 51.43 -7.61 26.96
C LEU A 106 51.00 -7.73 25.49
N ALA A 107 51.89 -8.22 24.61
CA ALA A 107 51.57 -8.40 23.19
C ALA A 107 50.42 -9.40 22.97
N ASN A 108 50.46 -10.58 23.62
CA ASN A 108 49.37 -11.56 23.52
C ASN A 108 48.07 -11.03 24.13
N TRP A 109 48.16 -10.24 25.21
CA TRP A 109 47.00 -9.63 25.84
C TRP A 109 46.31 -8.60 24.94
N GLU A 110 47.08 -7.73 24.31
CA GLU A 110 46.53 -6.74 23.36
C GLU A 110 45.95 -7.42 22.12
N GLU A 111 46.57 -8.48 21.60
CA GLU A 111 46.00 -9.27 20.50
C GLU A 111 44.64 -9.90 20.88
N LEU A 112 44.53 -10.45 22.10
CA LEU A 112 43.26 -10.99 22.59
C LEU A 112 42.18 -9.91 22.74
N LYS A 113 42.55 -8.71 23.23
CA LYS A 113 41.63 -7.56 23.30
C LYS A 113 41.13 -7.16 21.92
N GLU A 114 42.02 -7.03 20.95
CA GLU A 114 41.66 -6.69 19.57
C GLU A 114 40.71 -7.73 18.97
N LYS A 115 41.00 -9.03 19.14
CA LYS A 115 40.12 -10.13 18.72
C LYS A 115 38.75 -10.07 19.40
N SER A 116 38.71 -9.80 20.71
CA SER A 116 37.46 -9.67 21.46
C SER A 116 36.63 -8.48 20.99
N ALA A 117 37.26 -7.32 20.77
CA ALA A 117 36.60 -6.13 20.26
C ALA A 117 36.06 -6.35 18.84
N HIS A 118 36.87 -6.95 17.96
CA HIS A 118 36.45 -7.28 16.61
C HIS A 118 35.24 -8.23 16.61
N ARG A 119 35.24 -9.25 17.48
CA ARG A 119 34.08 -10.15 17.63
C ARG A 119 32.83 -9.41 18.11
N ARG A 120 32.96 -8.48 19.06
CA ARG A 120 31.83 -7.65 19.50
C ARG A 120 31.23 -6.86 18.33
N ASP A 121 32.07 -6.25 17.51
CA ASP A 121 31.63 -5.48 16.35
C ASP A 121 30.96 -6.38 15.30
N GLN A 122 31.49 -7.58 15.04
CA GLN A 122 30.88 -8.57 14.16
C GLN A 122 29.51 -9.07 14.68
N LEU A 123 29.38 -9.30 15.98
CA LEU A 123 28.12 -9.72 16.60
C LEU A 123 27.07 -8.59 16.53
N GLN A 124 27.50 -7.35 16.73
CA GLN A 124 26.62 -6.19 16.61
C GLN A 124 26.15 -6.01 15.16
N ALA A 125 27.07 -6.11 14.19
CA ALA A 125 26.74 -6.09 12.76
C ALA A 125 25.74 -7.20 12.39
N SER A 126 25.97 -8.44 12.86
CA SER A 126 25.02 -9.55 12.69
C SER A 126 23.65 -9.24 13.31
N CYS A 127 23.61 -8.60 14.48
CA CYS A 127 22.36 -8.22 15.14
C CYS A 127 21.57 -7.22 14.31
N ASP A 128 22.25 -6.20 13.78
CA ASP A 128 21.65 -5.17 12.94
C ASP A 128 21.14 -5.77 11.62
N LEU A 129 21.90 -6.70 11.01
CA LEU A 129 21.43 -7.47 9.85
C LEU A 129 20.15 -8.28 10.16
N GLN A 130 20.11 -9.02 11.27
CA GLN A 130 18.94 -9.83 11.61
C GLN A 130 17.71 -8.97 11.92
N ARG A 131 17.90 -7.78 12.52
CA ARG A 131 16.82 -6.79 12.71
C ARG A 131 16.30 -6.27 11.38
N PHE A 132 17.21 -5.84 10.50
CA PHE A 132 16.89 -5.38 9.15
C PHE A 132 16.10 -6.45 8.37
N LEU A 133 16.61 -7.68 8.29
CA LEU A 133 15.95 -8.77 7.57
C LEU A 133 14.55 -9.09 8.13
N THR A 134 14.38 -9.00 9.45
CA THR A 134 13.08 -9.18 10.09
C THR A 134 12.12 -8.07 9.66
N GLN A 135 12.54 -6.81 9.72
CA GLN A 135 11.71 -5.67 9.32
C GLN A 135 11.34 -5.72 7.83
N VAL A 136 12.30 -6.03 6.95
CA VAL A 136 12.05 -6.23 5.51
C VAL A 136 11.01 -7.31 5.30
N ARG A 137 11.16 -8.48 5.94
CA ARG A 137 10.20 -9.59 5.80
C ARG A 137 8.80 -9.19 6.25
N ASP A 138 8.69 -8.48 7.36
CA ASP A 138 7.40 -8.07 7.91
C ASP A 138 6.70 -7.06 7.00
N LEU A 139 7.43 -6.08 6.46
CA LEU A 139 6.92 -5.12 5.47
C LEU A 139 6.55 -5.79 4.14
N MET A 140 7.39 -6.70 3.63
CA MET A 140 7.11 -7.47 2.41
C MET A 140 5.83 -8.28 2.54
N ASN A 141 5.67 -9.02 3.65
CA ASN A 141 4.49 -9.82 3.91
C ASN A 141 3.23 -8.97 4.03
N TRP A 142 3.32 -7.84 4.74
CA TRP A 142 2.22 -6.90 4.85
C TRP A 142 1.82 -6.32 3.48
N ALA A 143 2.79 -5.83 2.70
CA ALA A 143 2.54 -5.24 1.39
C ALA A 143 1.94 -6.25 0.41
N ALA A 144 2.49 -7.47 0.37
CA ALA A 144 1.96 -8.56 -0.46
C ALA A 144 0.55 -8.98 -0.03
N GLY A 145 0.30 -9.07 1.28
CA GLY A 145 -1.02 -9.40 1.83
C GLY A 145 -2.08 -8.34 1.48
N LEU A 146 -1.75 -7.06 1.65
CA LEU A 146 -2.64 -5.97 1.30
C LEU A 146 -2.89 -5.90 -0.21
N ARG A 147 -1.86 -6.10 -1.04
CA ARG A 147 -2.00 -6.17 -2.49
C ARG A 147 -2.89 -7.33 -2.95
N ALA A 148 -2.79 -8.49 -2.30
CA ALA A 148 -3.66 -9.62 -2.56
C ALA A 148 -5.12 -9.31 -2.19
N ALA A 149 -5.34 -8.65 -1.04
CA ALA A 149 -6.66 -8.19 -0.63
C ALA A 149 -7.25 -7.14 -1.59
N LEU A 150 -6.44 -6.21 -2.11
CA LEU A 150 -6.89 -5.22 -3.11
C LEU A 150 -7.32 -5.87 -4.43
N SER A 151 -6.74 -7.04 -4.75
CA SER A 151 -6.98 -7.77 -6.00
C SER A 151 -8.23 -8.66 -5.94
N THR A 152 -8.93 -8.76 -4.80
CA THR A 152 -10.17 -9.52 -4.72
C THR A 152 -11.29 -8.82 -5.48
N GLU A 153 -12.05 -9.60 -6.27
CA GLU A 153 -13.21 -9.10 -6.99
C GLU A 153 -14.42 -9.00 -6.07
N ASP A 154 -14.98 -7.80 -5.96
CA ASP A 154 -16.19 -7.53 -5.18
C ASP A 154 -17.41 -7.48 -6.11
N LYS A 155 -18.48 -8.20 -5.76
CA LYS A 155 -19.73 -8.16 -6.52
C LYS A 155 -20.53 -6.90 -6.16
N VAL A 156 -20.43 -5.89 -7.00
CA VAL A 156 -21.15 -4.62 -6.83
C VAL A 156 -22.48 -4.65 -7.58
N ARG A 157 -23.55 -4.18 -6.93
CA ARG A 157 -24.92 -4.25 -7.46
C ARG A 157 -25.49 -2.88 -7.85
N ASP A 158 -24.99 -1.82 -7.23
CA ASP A 158 -25.48 -0.45 -7.42
C ASP A 158 -24.40 0.59 -7.04
N ALA A 159 -24.68 1.86 -7.34
CA ALA A 159 -23.76 2.96 -7.05
C ALA A 159 -23.48 3.11 -5.55
N ALA A 160 -24.45 2.80 -4.68
CA ALA A 160 -24.28 2.93 -3.23
C ALA A 160 -23.28 1.89 -2.66
N SER A 161 -23.38 0.63 -3.10
CA SER A 161 -22.42 -0.41 -2.76
C SER A 161 -21.02 -0.11 -3.32
N ALA A 162 -20.94 0.44 -4.54
CA ALA A 162 -19.67 0.88 -5.13
C ALA A 162 -19.01 2.01 -4.31
N GLN A 163 -19.80 2.99 -3.86
CA GLN A 163 -19.33 4.10 -3.02
C GLN A 163 -18.86 3.64 -1.65
N LEU A 164 -19.53 2.66 -1.04
CA LEU A 164 -19.10 2.09 0.24
C LEU A 164 -17.74 1.39 0.10
N LEU A 165 -17.56 0.57 -0.93
CA LEU A 165 -16.28 -0.07 -1.22
C LEU A 165 -15.17 0.95 -1.47
N LYS A 166 -15.47 2.06 -2.15
CA LYS A 166 -14.53 3.17 -2.33
C LYS A 166 -14.14 3.81 -1.00
N ALA A 167 -15.09 4.03 -0.10
CA ALA A 167 -14.79 4.58 1.23
C ALA A 167 -13.90 3.63 2.06
N GLU A 168 -14.16 2.32 2.02
CA GLU A 168 -13.30 1.30 2.64
C GLU A 168 -11.89 1.32 2.02
N HIS A 169 -11.79 1.40 0.70
CA HIS A 169 -10.53 1.49 -0.03
C HIS A 169 -9.73 2.77 0.28
N ASP A 170 -10.41 3.90 0.45
CA ASP A 170 -9.78 5.15 0.90
C ASP A 170 -9.27 5.04 2.35
N GLY A 171 -9.92 4.23 3.20
CA GLY A 171 -9.42 3.88 4.53
C GLY A 171 -8.07 3.15 4.48
N LEU A 172 -7.90 2.22 3.54
CA LEU A 172 -6.63 1.51 3.32
C LEU A 172 -5.48 2.45 2.93
N LYS A 173 -5.79 3.60 2.31
CA LYS A 173 -4.78 4.62 2.02
C LYS A 173 -4.09 5.13 3.28
N GLY A 174 -4.87 5.36 4.34
CA GLY A 174 -4.34 5.78 5.64
C GLY A 174 -3.41 4.72 6.25
N GLU A 175 -3.73 3.44 6.08
CA GLU A 175 -2.87 2.34 6.53
C GLU A 175 -1.55 2.25 5.76
N ILE A 176 -1.56 2.58 4.47
CA ILE A 176 -0.34 2.66 3.64
C ILE A 176 0.49 3.86 4.07
N GLU A 177 -0.11 5.04 4.18
CA GLU A 177 0.57 6.27 4.59
C GLU A 177 1.20 6.15 5.98
N ALA A 178 0.50 5.54 6.94
CA ALA A 178 1.02 5.32 8.29
C ALA A 178 2.24 4.38 8.34
N ARG A 179 2.48 3.59 7.28
CA ARG A 179 3.63 2.67 7.19
C ARG A 179 4.79 3.22 6.37
N GLU A 180 4.62 4.36 5.68
CA GLU A 180 5.70 4.97 4.89
C GLU A 180 6.94 5.29 5.74
N ASP A 181 6.75 5.74 6.98
CA ASP A 181 7.86 5.98 7.91
C ASP A 181 8.64 4.69 8.23
N SER A 182 7.94 3.55 8.31
CA SER A 182 8.58 2.24 8.49
C SER A 182 9.41 1.83 7.27
N PHE A 183 8.89 2.08 6.06
CA PHE A 183 9.65 1.82 4.82
C PHE A 183 10.90 2.69 4.76
N SER A 184 10.78 4.00 5.04
CA SER A 184 11.92 4.92 5.06
C SER A 184 12.97 4.44 6.06
N ALA A 185 12.57 4.18 7.31
CA ALA A 185 13.50 3.77 8.35
C ALA A 185 14.28 2.49 8.01
N VAL A 186 13.64 1.50 7.37
CA VAL A 186 14.32 0.27 6.95
C VAL A 186 15.28 0.52 5.79
N LEU A 187 14.91 1.37 4.84
CA LEU A 187 15.77 1.73 3.71
C LEU A 187 16.96 2.58 4.16
N ASP A 188 16.74 3.54 5.05
CA ASP A 188 17.79 4.38 5.65
C ASP A 188 18.78 3.52 6.45
N LEU A 189 18.28 2.53 7.21
CA LEU A 189 19.11 1.55 7.91
C LEU A 189 19.94 0.73 6.90
N GLY A 190 19.30 0.21 5.85
CA GLY A 190 19.98 -0.57 4.81
C GLY A 190 21.07 0.22 4.08
N GLU A 191 20.78 1.48 3.75
CA GLU A 191 21.75 2.39 3.13
C GLU A 191 22.94 2.65 4.06
N ALA A 192 22.68 2.93 5.34
CA ALA A 192 23.75 3.12 6.34
C ALA A 192 24.63 1.87 6.48
N MET A 193 24.04 0.66 6.49
CA MET A 193 24.79 -0.59 6.53
C MET A 193 25.71 -0.74 5.30
N VAL A 194 25.22 -0.40 4.10
CA VAL A 194 26.05 -0.44 2.88
C VAL A 194 27.17 0.59 2.92
N GLN A 195 26.88 1.84 3.32
CA GLN A 195 27.86 2.93 3.38
C GLN A 195 28.98 2.66 4.40
N THR A 196 28.67 1.99 5.51
CA THR A 196 29.66 1.61 6.54
C THR A 196 30.48 0.36 6.16
N GLY A 197 30.23 -0.26 5.00
CA GLY A 197 30.96 -1.44 4.54
C GLY A 197 30.57 -2.72 5.28
N HIS A 198 29.30 -2.86 5.67
CA HIS A 198 28.80 -4.06 6.33
C HIS A 198 29.11 -5.34 5.51
N TYR A 199 29.49 -6.43 6.19
CA TYR A 199 29.93 -7.68 5.53
C TYR A 199 28.87 -8.30 4.60
N ALA A 200 27.59 -8.06 4.90
CA ALA A 200 26.43 -8.49 4.11
C ALA A 200 25.83 -7.38 3.22
N ALA A 201 26.58 -6.32 2.91
CA ALA A 201 26.15 -5.23 2.03
C ALA A 201 25.43 -5.68 0.73
N PRO A 202 25.90 -6.69 -0.04
CA PRO A 202 25.19 -7.11 -1.26
C PRO A 202 23.80 -7.70 -0.98
N GLU A 203 23.65 -8.44 0.12
CA GLU A 203 22.34 -8.98 0.52
C GLU A 203 21.40 -7.84 0.98
N VAL A 204 21.92 -6.88 1.75
CA VAL A 204 21.16 -5.71 2.20
C VAL A 204 20.65 -4.90 1.01
N GLU A 205 21.51 -4.61 0.02
CA GLU A 205 21.14 -3.88 -1.18
C GLU A 205 20.08 -4.62 -2.01
N GLU A 206 20.23 -5.94 -2.18
CA GLU A 206 19.21 -6.76 -2.84
C GLU A 206 17.85 -6.68 -2.12
N LYS A 207 17.85 -6.76 -0.79
CA LYS A 207 16.63 -6.69 0.03
C LYS A 207 15.98 -5.31 -0.01
N CYS A 208 16.75 -4.23 -0.01
CA CYS A 208 16.25 -2.87 -0.19
C CYS A 208 15.56 -2.71 -1.55
N ASN A 209 16.17 -3.21 -2.62
CA ASN A 209 15.60 -3.17 -3.97
C ASN A 209 14.28 -3.96 -4.06
N GLN A 210 14.24 -5.17 -3.49
CA GLN A 210 13.02 -5.99 -3.40
C GLN A 210 11.90 -5.27 -2.64
N LEU A 211 12.24 -4.62 -1.52
CA LEU A 211 11.29 -3.87 -0.71
C LEU A 211 10.72 -2.65 -1.46
N LEU A 212 11.57 -1.91 -2.18
CA LEU A 212 11.15 -0.79 -3.03
C LEU A 212 10.22 -1.24 -4.16
N GLU A 213 10.51 -2.38 -4.78
CA GLU A 213 9.69 -2.93 -5.84
C GLU A 213 8.30 -3.33 -5.33
N GLU A 214 8.21 -4.05 -4.20
CA GLU A 214 6.91 -4.40 -3.62
C GLU A 214 6.13 -3.18 -3.11
N ARG A 215 6.82 -2.17 -2.55
CA ARG A 215 6.20 -0.88 -2.22
C ARG A 215 5.59 -0.23 -3.46
N GLN A 216 6.32 -0.18 -4.57
CA GLN A 216 5.82 0.40 -5.81
C GLN A 216 4.63 -0.41 -6.38
N LYS A 217 4.68 -1.74 -6.32
CA LYS A 217 3.57 -2.61 -6.73
C LYS A 217 2.32 -2.38 -5.89
N LEU A 218 2.46 -2.22 -4.58
CA LEU A 218 1.35 -1.90 -3.68
C LEU A 218 0.70 -0.57 -4.03
N HIS A 219 1.49 0.50 -4.18
CA HIS A 219 0.98 1.81 -4.59
C HIS A 219 0.27 1.76 -5.93
N THR A 220 0.85 1.06 -6.91
CA THR A 220 0.26 0.89 -8.23
C THR A 220 -1.08 0.13 -8.16
N ALA A 221 -1.13 -0.96 -7.40
CA ALA A 221 -2.36 -1.75 -7.21
C ALA A 221 -3.46 -0.93 -6.52
N TRP A 222 -3.09 -0.13 -5.51
CA TRP A 222 -4.03 0.78 -4.84
C TRP A 222 -4.60 1.80 -5.82
N GLN A 223 -3.76 2.48 -6.61
CA GLN A 223 -4.22 3.46 -7.61
C GLN A 223 -5.11 2.82 -8.68
N GLN A 224 -4.76 1.62 -9.16
CA GLN A 224 -5.57 0.89 -10.13
C GLN A 224 -6.96 0.55 -9.59
N LYS A 225 -7.04 0.03 -8.35
CA LYS A 225 -8.32 -0.28 -7.69
C LYS A 225 -9.15 1.00 -7.48
N LYS A 226 -8.52 2.12 -7.11
CA LYS A 226 -9.21 3.42 -7.02
C LYS A 226 -9.86 3.83 -8.33
N VAL A 227 -9.08 3.85 -9.42
CA VAL A 227 -9.60 4.21 -10.76
C VAL A 227 -10.72 3.26 -11.18
N HIS A 228 -10.58 1.95 -10.91
CA HIS A 228 -11.62 0.98 -11.20
C HIS A 228 -12.90 1.25 -10.40
N LEU A 229 -12.81 1.55 -9.11
CA LEU A 229 -13.97 1.89 -8.27
C LEU A 229 -14.65 3.18 -8.72
N ASP A 230 -13.88 4.19 -9.12
CA ASP A 230 -14.42 5.44 -9.71
C ASP A 230 -15.22 5.15 -10.98
N GLN A 231 -14.63 4.39 -11.92
CA GLN A 231 -15.31 3.96 -13.14
C GLN A 231 -16.57 3.13 -12.82
N LEU A 232 -16.50 2.24 -11.83
CA LEU A 232 -17.64 1.40 -11.45
C LEU A 232 -18.81 2.22 -10.87
N ILE A 233 -18.51 3.26 -10.09
CA ILE A 233 -19.52 4.20 -9.58
C ILE A 233 -20.19 4.93 -10.76
N ASP A 234 -19.40 5.46 -11.68
CA ASP A 234 -19.90 6.19 -12.85
C ASP A 234 -20.76 5.30 -13.76
N LEU A 235 -20.34 4.05 -13.98
CA LEU A 235 -21.13 3.04 -14.70
C LEU A 235 -22.51 2.84 -14.05
N HIS A 236 -22.56 2.70 -12.72
CA HIS A 236 -23.84 2.53 -12.04
C HIS A 236 -24.73 3.77 -12.09
N PHE A 237 -24.18 4.98 -12.07
CA PHE A 237 -24.96 6.20 -12.31
C PHE A 237 -25.50 6.24 -13.74
N PHE A 238 -24.66 5.95 -14.73
CA PHE A 238 -25.09 5.85 -16.12
C PHE A 238 -26.23 4.85 -16.31
N LEU A 239 -26.07 3.62 -15.78
CA LEU A 239 -27.09 2.57 -15.89
C LEU A 239 -28.40 2.95 -15.18
N ARG A 240 -28.32 3.62 -14.02
CA ARG A 240 -29.49 4.13 -13.31
C ARG A 240 -30.25 5.15 -14.16
N ASP A 241 -29.55 6.12 -14.73
CA ASP A 241 -30.14 7.21 -15.51
C ASP A 241 -30.72 6.67 -16.84
N ALA A 242 -30.03 5.73 -17.48
CA ALA A 242 -30.55 4.98 -18.63
C ALA A 242 -31.83 4.20 -18.29
N LYS A 243 -31.89 3.54 -17.12
CA LYS A 243 -33.09 2.82 -16.66
C LYS A 243 -34.27 3.76 -16.39
N GLN A 244 -34.01 4.95 -15.85
CA GLN A 244 -35.03 5.97 -15.65
C GLN A 244 -35.62 6.44 -16.99
N LEU A 245 -34.76 6.73 -17.98
CA LEU A 245 -35.21 7.08 -19.33
C LEU A 245 -36.01 5.95 -19.99
N ASP A 246 -35.63 4.70 -19.77
CA ASP A 246 -36.35 3.55 -20.32
C ASP A 246 -37.75 3.39 -19.75
N THR A 247 -37.89 3.60 -18.44
CA THR A 247 -39.17 3.50 -17.72
C THR A 247 -40.10 4.64 -18.14
N LEU A 248 -39.54 5.86 -18.26
CA LEU A 248 -40.23 7.02 -18.79
C LEU A 248 -40.69 6.78 -20.23
N SER A 249 -39.79 6.24 -21.06
CA SER A 249 -40.07 5.92 -22.46
C SER A 249 -41.19 4.90 -22.60
N ALA A 250 -41.19 3.83 -21.79
CA ALA A 250 -42.26 2.84 -21.78
C ALA A 250 -43.62 3.45 -21.39
N THR A 251 -43.63 4.36 -20.41
CA THR A 251 -44.85 5.05 -19.98
C THR A 251 -45.40 5.95 -21.08
N GLN A 252 -44.52 6.65 -21.80
CA GLN A 252 -44.88 7.52 -22.94
C GLN A 252 -45.39 6.72 -24.14
N GLU A 253 -44.73 5.62 -24.48
CA GLU A 253 -45.18 4.72 -25.55
C GLU A 253 -46.59 4.18 -25.27
N ALA A 254 -46.87 3.77 -24.03
CA ALA A 254 -48.21 3.34 -23.62
C ALA A 254 -49.25 4.48 -23.74
N ALA A 255 -48.91 5.70 -23.32
CA ALA A 255 -49.79 6.86 -23.46
C ALA A 255 -50.07 7.21 -24.93
N LEU A 256 -49.06 7.12 -25.79
CA LEU A 256 -49.14 7.42 -27.22
C LEU A 256 -49.96 6.38 -28.00
N SER A 257 -50.02 5.13 -27.52
CA SER A 257 -50.77 4.03 -28.15
C SER A 257 -52.30 4.17 -28.09
N ASN A 258 -52.84 5.11 -27.29
CA ASN A 258 -54.28 5.34 -27.21
C ASN A 258 -54.78 6.25 -28.34
N ASP A 259 -55.53 5.68 -29.29
CA ASP A 259 -56.01 6.35 -30.50
C ASP A 259 -57.46 6.85 -30.45
N ASN A 260 -58.11 6.89 -29.27
CA ASN A 260 -59.46 7.42 -29.18
C ASN A 260 -59.46 8.97 -29.14
N PHE A 261 -59.73 9.59 -30.28
CA PHE A 261 -59.71 11.05 -30.43
C PHE A 261 -61.06 11.74 -30.18
N GLY A 262 -62.15 10.97 -30.00
CA GLY A 262 -63.51 11.50 -29.91
C GLY A 262 -64.16 11.72 -31.28
N VAL A 263 -65.42 12.15 -31.27
CA VAL A 263 -66.26 12.28 -32.48
C VAL A 263 -66.69 13.73 -32.71
N SER A 264 -66.79 14.54 -31.65
CA SER A 264 -67.11 15.97 -31.75
C SER A 264 -65.86 16.83 -31.95
N VAL A 265 -66.05 18.03 -32.51
CA VAL A 265 -64.95 19.00 -32.70
C VAL A 265 -64.33 19.39 -31.36
N GLU A 266 -65.16 19.57 -30.34
CA GLU A 266 -64.74 19.96 -28.99
C GLU A 266 -63.92 18.84 -28.31
N GLU A 267 -64.30 17.58 -28.48
CA GLU A 267 -63.56 16.43 -27.98
C GLU A 267 -62.17 16.31 -28.63
N VAL A 268 -62.12 16.40 -29.97
CA VAL A 268 -60.86 16.29 -30.71
C VAL A 268 -59.93 17.48 -30.41
N ASP A 269 -60.47 18.71 -30.31
CA ASP A 269 -59.69 19.90 -29.92
C ASP A 269 -59.15 19.78 -28.49
N SER A 270 -59.94 19.23 -27.56
CA SER A 270 -59.47 18.94 -26.19
C SER A 270 -58.30 17.95 -26.18
N GLN A 271 -58.39 16.88 -26.98
CA GLN A 271 -57.29 15.90 -27.12
C GLN A 271 -56.06 16.52 -27.79
N MET A 272 -56.24 17.41 -28.77
CA MET A 272 -55.15 18.13 -29.41
C MET A 272 -54.40 19.03 -28.41
N LYS A 273 -55.12 19.75 -27.55
CA LYS A 273 -54.52 20.56 -26.48
C LYS A 273 -53.70 19.71 -25.51
N LYS A 274 -54.24 18.57 -25.05
CA LYS A 274 -53.51 17.62 -24.20
C LYS A 274 -52.26 17.07 -24.87
N HIS A 275 -52.34 16.75 -26.16
CA HIS A 275 -51.20 16.27 -26.94
C HIS A 275 -50.11 17.34 -27.09
N ASN A 276 -50.48 18.61 -27.30
CA ASN A 276 -49.53 19.73 -27.33
C ASN A 276 -48.81 19.93 -25.99
N GLU A 277 -49.51 19.73 -24.86
CA GLU A 277 -48.87 19.74 -23.52
C GLU A 277 -47.90 18.56 -23.35
N PHE A 278 -48.29 17.37 -23.81
CA PHE A 278 -47.43 16.19 -23.82
C PHE A 278 -46.16 16.41 -24.66
N GLU A 279 -46.27 17.07 -25.81
CA GLU A 279 -45.13 17.41 -26.66
C GLU A 279 -44.15 18.36 -26.00
N LYS A 280 -44.66 19.41 -25.35
CA LYS A 280 -43.81 20.32 -24.56
C LYS A 280 -43.05 19.56 -23.48
N LEU A 281 -43.73 18.66 -22.77
CA LEU A 281 -43.08 17.81 -21.77
C LEU A 281 -42.02 16.90 -22.41
N LEU A 282 -42.28 16.33 -23.57
CA LEU A 282 -41.33 15.48 -24.29
C LEU A 282 -40.06 16.24 -24.67
N VAL A 283 -40.19 17.49 -25.16
CA VAL A 283 -39.05 18.37 -25.46
C VAL A 283 -38.21 18.65 -24.21
N THR A 284 -38.83 18.99 -23.08
CA THR A 284 -38.07 19.21 -21.83
C THR A 284 -37.32 17.97 -21.33
N GLN A 285 -37.75 16.78 -21.74
CA GLN A 285 -37.11 15.52 -21.35
C GLN A 285 -35.99 15.10 -22.32
N ASP A 286 -35.89 15.72 -23.49
CA ASP A 286 -34.77 15.46 -24.41
C ASP A 286 -33.45 15.99 -23.85
N GLU A 287 -33.48 16.98 -22.96
CA GLU A 287 -32.32 17.42 -22.17
C GLU A 287 -31.74 16.27 -21.32
N LYS A 288 -32.59 15.38 -20.79
CA LYS A 288 -32.15 14.20 -20.02
C LYS A 288 -31.46 13.17 -20.91
N LEU A 289 -31.92 13.00 -22.15
CA LEU A 289 -31.24 12.14 -23.13
C LEU A 289 -29.88 12.73 -23.52
N ALA A 290 -29.83 14.04 -23.79
CA ALA A 290 -28.58 14.73 -24.10
C ALA A 290 -27.56 14.62 -22.96
N ALA A 291 -28.00 14.78 -21.70
CA ALA A 291 -27.16 14.59 -20.53
C ALA A 291 -26.64 13.14 -20.41
N LEU A 292 -27.48 12.14 -20.70
CA LEU A 292 -27.04 10.73 -20.70
C LEU A 292 -26.03 10.45 -21.84
N GLN A 293 -26.24 11.03 -23.02
CA GLN A 293 -25.32 10.92 -24.16
C GLN A 293 -23.98 11.56 -23.83
N GLU A 294 -23.97 12.77 -23.29
CA GLU A 294 -22.75 13.44 -22.86
C GLU A 294 -22.01 12.63 -21.77
N HIS A 295 -22.75 12.05 -20.81
CA HIS A 295 -22.16 11.18 -19.79
C HIS A 295 -21.57 9.90 -20.42
N GLY A 296 -22.30 9.22 -21.29
CA GLY A 296 -21.83 8.02 -21.98
C GLY A 296 -20.60 8.27 -22.84
N ASP A 297 -20.61 9.35 -23.63
CA ASP A 297 -19.50 9.74 -24.50
C ASP A 297 -18.24 10.08 -23.68
N LYS A 298 -18.39 10.74 -22.53
CA LYS A 298 -17.28 10.97 -21.59
C LYS A 298 -16.68 9.67 -21.09
N LEU A 299 -17.50 8.69 -20.70
CA LEU A 299 -17.01 7.39 -20.23
C LEU A 299 -16.27 6.64 -21.35
N LEU A 300 -16.80 6.67 -22.58
CA LEU A 300 -16.14 6.06 -23.73
C LEU A 300 -14.80 6.74 -24.06
N ALA A 301 -14.75 8.07 -24.01
CA ALA A 301 -13.53 8.84 -24.24
C ALA A 301 -12.43 8.57 -23.20
N GLN A 302 -12.82 8.17 -21.98
CA GLN A 302 -11.92 7.81 -20.89
C GLN A 302 -11.45 6.35 -20.94
N ASN A 303 -11.77 5.60 -21.99
CA ASN A 303 -11.48 4.16 -22.12
C ASN A 303 -12.01 3.36 -20.91
N HIS A 304 -13.27 3.62 -20.54
CA HIS A 304 -13.93 2.93 -19.43
C HIS A 304 -13.86 1.40 -19.59
N PHE A 305 -13.62 0.66 -18.50
CA PHE A 305 -13.43 -0.80 -18.56
C PHE A 305 -14.60 -1.56 -19.20
N ASP A 306 -15.83 -1.04 -19.04
CA ASP A 306 -17.06 -1.59 -19.64
C ASP A 306 -17.62 -0.75 -20.81
N SER A 307 -16.74 -0.20 -21.66
CA SER A 307 -17.12 0.64 -22.79
C SER A 307 -18.13 -0.02 -23.74
N LEU A 308 -18.06 -1.34 -23.93
CA LEU A 308 -18.98 -2.08 -24.79
C LEU A 308 -20.43 -2.02 -24.29
N THR A 309 -20.64 -2.25 -22.98
CA THR A 309 -21.97 -2.19 -22.39
C THR A 309 -22.52 -0.77 -22.41
N ILE A 310 -21.68 0.24 -22.14
CA ILE A 310 -22.07 1.64 -22.20
C ILE A 310 -22.53 2.02 -23.61
N ALA A 311 -21.72 1.72 -24.64
CA ALA A 311 -22.05 2.05 -26.02
C ALA A 311 -23.35 1.37 -26.48
N LYS A 312 -23.50 0.07 -26.22
CA LYS A 312 -24.72 -0.68 -26.52
C LYS A 312 -25.93 -0.06 -25.85
N ARG A 313 -25.82 0.24 -24.55
CA ARG A 313 -26.92 0.79 -23.78
C ARG A 313 -27.32 2.19 -24.23
N LEU A 314 -26.34 3.01 -24.60
CA LEU A 314 -26.57 4.35 -25.12
C LEU A 314 -27.33 4.32 -26.46
N GLN A 315 -26.97 3.36 -27.33
CA GLN A 315 -27.67 3.12 -28.59
C GLN A 315 -29.13 2.70 -28.35
N GLU A 316 -29.36 1.69 -27.50
CA GLU A 316 -30.72 1.20 -27.19
C GLU A 316 -31.64 2.30 -26.66
N VAL A 317 -31.16 3.12 -25.72
CA VAL A 317 -31.95 4.24 -25.17
C VAL A 317 -32.21 5.29 -26.25
N SER A 318 -31.22 5.62 -27.08
CA SER A 318 -31.36 6.60 -28.16
C SER A 318 -32.38 6.16 -29.21
N GLU A 319 -32.35 4.90 -29.63
CA GLU A 319 -33.30 4.30 -30.57
C GLU A 319 -34.73 4.32 -30.00
N LYS A 320 -34.89 3.93 -28.74
CA LYS A 320 -36.19 3.96 -28.07
C LYS A 320 -36.77 5.38 -27.99
N ARG A 321 -35.94 6.38 -27.71
CA ARG A 321 -36.35 7.79 -27.68
C ARG A 321 -36.70 8.31 -29.06
N ALA A 322 -35.96 7.93 -30.11
CA ALA A 322 -36.31 8.24 -31.49
C ALA A 322 -37.68 7.69 -31.87
N LYS A 323 -37.96 6.41 -31.54
CA LYS A 323 -39.28 5.79 -31.76
C LYS A 323 -40.42 6.56 -31.10
N ILE A 324 -40.24 7.06 -29.88
CA ILE A 324 -41.27 7.85 -29.18
C ILE A 324 -41.52 9.19 -29.88
N ARG A 325 -40.47 9.84 -30.38
CA ARG A 325 -40.62 11.06 -31.19
C ARG A 325 -41.45 10.79 -32.45
N ASP A 326 -41.15 9.71 -33.16
CA ASP A 326 -41.89 9.31 -34.36
C ASP A 326 -43.37 9.01 -34.05
N LEU A 327 -43.65 8.28 -32.97
CA LEU A 327 -45.01 8.00 -32.51
C LEU A 327 -45.76 9.29 -32.12
N CYS A 328 -45.08 10.23 -31.48
CA CYS A 328 -45.64 11.51 -31.09
C CYS A 328 -46.02 12.35 -32.33
N ASP A 329 -45.12 12.43 -33.32
CA ASP A 329 -45.35 13.11 -34.59
C ASP A 329 -46.48 12.47 -35.41
N ALA A 330 -46.54 11.13 -35.44
CA ALA A 330 -47.61 10.40 -36.10
C ALA A 330 -48.97 10.68 -35.44
N ARG A 331 -49.03 10.69 -34.10
CA ARG A 331 -50.25 11.02 -33.36
C ARG A 331 -50.68 12.48 -33.59
N ARG A 332 -49.75 13.44 -33.62
CA ARG A 332 -50.04 14.85 -33.95
C ARG A 332 -50.73 14.96 -35.32
N LYS A 333 -50.18 14.29 -36.34
CA LYS A 333 -50.76 14.27 -37.70
C LYS A 333 -52.16 13.66 -37.72
N ARG A 334 -52.38 12.57 -36.98
CA ARG A 334 -53.68 11.91 -36.89
C ARG A 334 -54.72 12.75 -36.16
N LEU A 335 -54.35 13.41 -35.07
CA LEU A 335 -55.23 14.35 -34.35
C LEU A 335 -55.61 15.54 -35.24
N ALA A 336 -54.65 16.11 -35.98
CA ALA A 336 -54.92 17.20 -36.91
C ALA A 336 -55.89 16.78 -38.04
N ALA A 337 -55.69 15.59 -38.61
CA ALA A 337 -56.60 15.03 -39.61
C ALA A 337 -57.99 14.73 -39.02
N GLY A 338 -58.05 14.19 -37.80
CA GLY A 338 -59.29 13.94 -37.08
C GLY A 338 -60.07 15.22 -36.78
N LEU A 339 -59.38 16.31 -36.44
CA LEU A 339 -59.99 17.61 -36.19
C LEU A 339 -60.63 18.16 -37.46
N LEU A 340 -59.90 18.10 -38.58
CA LEU A 340 -60.41 18.53 -39.88
C LEU A 340 -61.63 17.70 -40.30
N HIS A 341 -61.60 16.39 -40.07
CA HIS A 341 -62.73 15.51 -40.35
C HIS A 341 -63.94 15.84 -39.47
N ALA A 342 -63.76 16.03 -38.16
CA ALA A 342 -64.85 16.39 -37.25
C ALA A 342 -65.47 17.75 -37.62
N GLN A 343 -64.65 18.73 -38.02
CA GLN A 343 -65.11 20.02 -38.52
C GLN A 343 -65.94 19.85 -39.79
N PHE A 344 -65.44 19.07 -40.76
CA PHE A 344 -66.18 18.77 -41.99
C PHE A 344 -67.53 18.09 -41.70
N VAL A 345 -67.57 17.09 -40.82
CA VAL A 345 -68.83 16.41 -40.45
C VAL A 345 -69.83 17.37 -39.80
N ARG A 346 -69.36 18.23 -38.88
CA ARG A 346 -70.21 19.27 -38.27
C ARG A 346 -70.74 20.23 -39.33
N ASP A 347 -69.87 20.75 -40.20
CA ASP A 347 -70.24 21.73 -41.22
C ASP A 347 -71.20 21.12 -42.26
N VAL A 348 -71.05 19.84 -42.61
CA VAL A 348 -72.02 19.08 -43.43
C VAL A 348 -73.36 18.94 -42.71
N GLY A 349 -73.36 18.56 -41.43
CA GLY A 349 -74.59 18.43 -40.64
C GLY A 349 -75.33 19.77 -40.47
N GLU A 350 -74.61 20.88 -40.32
CA GLU A 350 -75.16 22.24 -40.32
C GLU A 350 -75.76 22.60 -41.69
N ALA A 351 -75.06 22.28 -42.79
CA ALA A 351 -75.56 22.51 -44.14
C ALA A 351 -76.80 21.68 -44.46
N GLU A 352 -76.83 20.39 -44.10
CA GLU A 352 -77.98 19.51 -44.25
C GLU A 352 -79.18 20.01 -43.45
N SER A 353 -78.95 20.43 -42.19
CA SER A 353 -79.99 21.03 -41.35
C SER A 353 -80.54 22.31 -41.96
N TRP A 354 -79.67 23.19 -42.46
CA TRP A 354 -80.07 24.42 -43.15
C TRP A 354 -80.87 24.13 -44.43
N ILE A 355 -80.44 23.17 -45.25
CA ILE A 355 -81.18 22.74 -46.44
C ILE A 355 -82.56 22.20 -46.05
N GLY A 356 -82.61 21.34 -45.03
CA GLY A 356 -83.87 20.78 -44.52
C GLY A 356 -84.81 21.86 -43.98
N GLU A 357 -84.30 22.88 -43.29
CA GLU A 357 -85.09 24.04 -42.88
C GLU A 357 -85.62 24.84 -44.07
N LYS A 358 -84.81 25.03 -45.11
CA LYS A 358 -85.23 25.73 -46.34
C LYS A 358 -86.27 24.94 -47.12
N GLN A 359 -86.13 23.62 -47.23
CA GLN A 359 -87.14 22.75 -47.83
C GLN A 359 -88.44 22.80 -47.06
N LYS A 360 -88.42 22.67 -45.72
CA LYS A 360 -89.61 22.81 -44.89
C LYS A 360 -90.29 24.18 -45.04
N LYS A 361 -89.51 25.26 -45.20
CA LYS A 361 -90.06 26.60 -45.48
C LYS A 361 -90.74 26.66 -46.85
N LEU A 362 -90.11 26.11 -47.89
CA LEU A 362 -90.70 26.04 -49.22
C LEU A 362 -91.97 25.19 -49.26
N GLU A 363 -92.00 24.05 -48.56
CA GLU A 363 -93.20 23.22 -48.41
C GLU A 363 -94.30 23.95 -47.62
N ALA A 364 -93.94 24.69 -46.57
CA ALA A 364 -94.87 25.52 -45.80
C ALA A 364 -95.42 26.71 -46.61
N GLU A 365 -94.63 27.26 -47.53
CA GLU A 365 -95.06 28.31 -48.47
C GLU A 365 -95.95 27.73 -49.58
N ALA A 366 -95.61 26.55 -50.13
CA ALA A 366 -96.42 25.84 -51.11
C ALA A 366 -97.78 25.38 -50.55
N SER A 367 -97.85 25.06 -49.25
CA SER A 367 -99.10 24.70 -48.56
C SER A 367 -99.92 25.92 -48.09
N LYS A 368 -99.38 27.14 -48.17
CA LYS A 368 -100.07 28.41 -47.90
C LYS A 368 -100.51 29.17 -49.15
N GLY A 369 -100.16 28.67 -50.34
CA GLY A 369 -100.63 29.22 -51.61
C GLY A 369 -101.90 28.53 -52.10
N GLU A 370 -103.06 29.10 -51.73
CA GLU A 370 -104.18 29.31 -52.67
C GLU A 370 -103.89 30.58 -53.49
#